data_AF-A0A1A8DMV5-F1
#
_entry.id   AF-A0A1A8DMV5-F1
#
_cell.length_a   1.000
_cell.length_b   1.000
_cell.length_c   1.000
_cell.angle_alpha   90.00
_cell.angle_beta   90.00
_cell.angle_gamma   90.00
#
_symmetry.space_group_name_H-M   'P 1'
#
loop_
_entity.id
_entity.type
_entity.pdbx_description
1 polymer ?
#
loop_
_entity_poly.entity_id
_entity_poly.type
_entity_poly.pdbx_seq_one_letter_code
_entity_poly.pdbx_strand_id
1 'polypeptide(L)'
;DNSSAYHISGKKATFKEVGALLRSHGIDLDHNRFLILQGEVEQIAMMKPKGHTEHDEGMLEFLEDIIGSCRLKEPIQTLARRIELLNEQRGEKLNRVKLVEKEKNALEGEKNKAVEFLNLENDIFKHKSRLYQYYVHDLHKHVVEKEQEKQKILDDTKELPEKTAKIAQEMENLNQELKNVEKKQNEINKYIETQKEKFTQLDLQDVEVREKIKHSKSKNKTLQKQLEKDRKKLEEVRSVPANSENAITEATSRKDGLEKEKTKEEEKLKEVMESLKEETSGLQQDKETKEKELMELSKAVNETRSCA
;
A
#
# COMPACT_ATOMS: atom_id res chain seq x y z
N ASP A 1 112.14 69.10 -87.61
CA ASP A 1 110.71 68.95 -87.28
C ASP A 1 109.91 68.44 -88.46
N ASN A 2 109.20 67.33 -88.27
CA ASN A 2 108.22 66.80 -89.24
C ASN A 2 106.78 67.13 -88.82
N SER A 3 106.56 68.31 -88.23
CA SER A 3 105.23 68.74 -87.78
C SER A 3 104.47 69.44 -88.91
N SER A 4 103.35 68.86 -89.35
CA SER A 4 102.39 69.54 -90.22
C SER A 4 101.47 70.47 -89.41
N ALA A 5 100.98 71.54 -90.05
CA ALA A 5 100.06 72.49 -89.42
C ALA A 5 98.99 72.95 -90.43
N TYR A 6 97.72 72.76 -90.08
CA TYR A 6 96.58 73.19 -90.90
C TYR A 6 96.30 74.67 -90.72
N HIS A 7 95.86 75.33 -91.80
CA HIS A 7 95.53 76.75 -91.81
C HIS A 7 94.24 76.99 -92.59
N ILE A 8 93.32 77.79 -92.03
CA ILE A 8 92.12 78.28 -92.71
C ILE A 8 92.31 79.78 -92.93
N SER A 9 92.35 80.22 -94.19
CA SER A 9 92.52 81.62 -94.58
C SER A 9 93.69 82.32 -93.85
N GLY A 10 94.81 81.62 -93.69
CA GLY A 10 96.02 82.12 -93.01
C GLY A 10 96.03 81.99 -91.48
N LYS A 11 94.94 81.59 -90.83
CA LYS A 11 94.90 81.31 -89.38
C LYS A 11 95.16 79.84 -89.11
N LYS A 12 96.04 79.52 -88.15
CA LYS A 12 96.29 78.14 -87.70
C LYS A 12 95.00 77.54 -87.15
N ALA A 13 94.67 76.33 -87.62
CA ALA A 13 93.44 75.60 -87.29
C ALA A 13 93.75 74.13 -87.01
N THR A 14 92.78 73.40 -86.47
CA THR A 14 92.83 71.94 -86.31
C THR A 14 92.20 71.22 -87.51
N PHE A 15 92.58 69.96 -87.75
CA PHE A 15 91.97 69.14 -88.79
C PHE A 15 90.45 69.02 -88.65
N LYS A 16 89.93 68.99 -87.40
CA LYS A 16 88.48 68.92 -87.13
C LYS A 16 87.74 70.19 -87.59
N GLU A 17 88.33 71.37 -87.39
CA GLU A 17 87.73 72.63 -87.84
C GLU A 17 87.76 72.76 -89.37
N VAL A 18 88.85 72.31 -90.00
CA VAL A 18 88.97 72.23 -91.47
C VAL A 18 87.94 71.25 -92.04
N GLY A 19 87.83 70.05 -91.47
CA GLY A 19 86.87 69.03 -91.88
C GLY A 19 85.42 69.48 -91.69
N ALA A 20 85.09 70.16 -90.59
CA ALA A 20 83.76 70.72 -90.36
C ALA A 20 83.38 71.80 -91.40
N LEU A 21 84.32 72.69 -91.74
CA LEU A 21 84.12 73.72 -92.76
C LEU A 21 83.98 73.14 -94.18
N LEU A 22 84.73 72.08 -94.51
CA LEU A 22 84.59 71.40 -95.79
C LEU A 22 83.29 70.60 -95.88
N ARG A 23 82.88 69.94 -94.78
CA ARG A 23 81.62 69.21 -94.69
C ARG A 23 80.40 70.12 -94.87
N SER A 24 80.45 71.38 -94.40
CA SER A 24 79.38 72.35 -94.66
C SER A 24 79.27 72.77 -96.13
N HIS A 25 80.29 72.50 -96.94
CA HIS A 25 80.31 72.70 -98.39
C HIS A 25 80.18 71.37 -99.18
N GLY A 26 79.84 70.27 -98.50
CA GLY A 26 79.62 68.95 -99.13
C GLY A 26 80.89 68.14 -99.39
N ILE A 27 82.05 68.55 -98.89
CA ILE A 27 83.32 67.82 -99.04
C ILE A 27 83.65 67.12 -97.72
N ASP A 28 83.65 65.79 -97.70
CA ASP A 28 84.04 65.00 -96.52
C ASP A 28 85.48 64.51 -96.62
N LEU A 29 86.28 64.80 -95.59
CA LEU A 29 87.66 64.33 -95.45
C LEU A 29 87.81 63.04 -94.61
N ASP A 30 86.75 62.57 -93.94
CA ASP A 30 86.88 61.43 -93.02
C ASP A 30 86.97 60.09 -93.78
N HIS A 31 86.36 59.99 -94.97
CA HIS A 31 86.32 58.76 -95.77
C HIS A 31 86.90 58.94 -97.19
N ASN A 32 87.50 60.10 -97.49
CA ASN A 32 88.24 60.43 -98.72
C ASN A 32 87.58 60.12 -100.08
N ARG A 33 86.28 59.80 -100.13
CA ARG A 33 85.55 59.30 -101.33
C ARG A 33 85.50 60.22 -102.55
N PHE A 34 86.05 61.43 -102.46
CA PHE A 34 86.21 62.37 -103.59
C PHE A 34 87.56 62.20 -104.30
N LEU A 35 88.52 61.50 -103.68
CA LEU A 35 89.73 61.02 -104.32
C LEU A 35 89.39 59.74 -105.07
N ILE A 36 89.97 59.59 -106.26
CA ILE A 36 89.92 58.37 -107.06
C ILE A 36 91.33 58.13 -107.58
N LEU A 37 92.05 57.25 -106.89
CA LEU A 37 93.40 56.84 -107.21
C LEU A 37 93.36 55.47 -107.91
N GLN A 38 94.37 55.20 -108.76
CA GLN A 38 94.42 53.93 -109.51
C GLN A 38 94.37 52.69 -108.58
N GLY A 39 95.03 52.77 -107.41
CA GLY A 39 95.00 51.70 -106.41
C GLY A 39 93.63 51.45 -105.77
N GLU A 40 92.77 52.47 -105.67
CA GLU A 40 91.40 52.31 -105.14
C GLU A 40 90.50 51.59 -106.16
N VAL A 41 90.68 51.85 -107.45
CA VAL A 41 89.99 51.13 -108.54
C VAL A 41 90.40 49.65 -108.56
N GLU A 42 91.69 49.36 -108.38
CA GLU A 42 92.21 47.99 -108.26
C GLU A 42 91.69 47.29 -106.98
N GLN A 43 91.60 47.99 -105.86
CA GLN A 43 91.00 47.47 -104.62
C GLN A 43 89.52 47.12 -104.81
N ILE A 44 88.71 48.03 -105.37
CA ILE A 44 87.28 47.78 -105.65
C ILE A 44 87.09 46.58 -106.58
N ALA A 45 87.94 46.43 -107.61
CA ALA A 45 87.89 45.26 -108.50
C ALA A 45 88.26 43.93 -107.81
N MET A 46 88.97 43.98 -106.68
CA MET A 46 89.34 42.82 -105.85
C MET A 46 88.45 42.64 -104.61
N MET A 47 87.51 43.56 -104.33
CA MET A 47 86.60 43.45 -103.19
C MET A 47 85.70 42.22 -103.31
N LYS A 48 85.56 41.48 -102.20
CA LYS A 48 84.62 40.36 -102.11
C LYS A 48 83.20 40.90 -101.95
N PRO A 49 82.14 40.15 -102.33
CA PRO A 49 80.75 40.58 -102.12
C PRO A 49 80.39 40.91 -100.67
N LYS A 50 81.09 40.30 -99.70
CA LYS A 50 80.96 40.55 -98.27
C LYS A 50 82.29 40.32 -97.55
N GLY A 51 82.58 41.14 -96.55
CA GLY A 51 83.67 40.96 -95.60
C GLY A 51 83.63 39.61 -94.88
N HIS A 52 84.78 38.94 -94.77
CA HIS A 52 84.88 37.67 -94.05
C HIS A 52 85.14 37.86 -92.54
N THR A 53 85.67 39.02 -92.15
CA THR A 53 85.94 39.42 -90.77
C THR A 53 85.50 40.88 -90.58
N GLU A 54 85.42 41.34 -89.33
CA GLU A 54 85.08 42.74 -89.00
C GLU A 54 86.14 43.76 -89.46
N HIS A 55 87.26 43.31 -90.05
CA HIS A 55 88.33 44.13 -90.59
C HIS A 55 88.58 43.91 -92.10
N ASP A 56 87.82 43.01 -92.74
CA ASP A 56 87.83 42.75 -94.19
C ASP A 56 86.65 43.49 -94.80
N GLU A 57 86.86 44.65 -95.41
CA GLU A 57 85.78 45.45 -96.00
C GLU A 57 85.35 44.85 -97.35
N GLY A 58 84.15 44.27 -97.40
CA GLY A 58 83.53 43.80 -98.63
C GLY A 58 82.68 44.87 -99.31
N MET A 59 82.19 44.56 -100.51
CA MET A 59 81.31 45.44 -101.27
C MET A 59 80.01 45.77 -100.51
N LEU A 60 79.49 44.84 -99.70
CA LEU A 60 78.33 45.10 -98.85
C LEU A 60 78.65 46.15 -97.77
N GLU A 61 79.73 45.96 -97.03
CA GLU A 61 80.16 46.88 -95.97
C GLU A 61 80.47 48.28 -96.53
N PHE A 62 81.13 48.36 -97.69
CA PHE A 62 81.38 49.59 -98.44
C PHE A 62 80.08 50.31 -98.85
N LEU A 63 79.05 49.57 -99.31
CA LEU A 63 77.73 50.14 -99.61
C LEU A 63 76.96 50.56 -98.35
N GLU A 64 77.06 49.79 -97.25
CA GLU A 64 76.49 50.17 -95.95
C GLU A 64 77.12 51.48 -95.42
N ASP A 65 78.42 51.68 -95.66
CA ASP A 65 79.13 52.90 -95.30
C ASP A 65 78.75 54.07 -96.22
N ILE A 66 78.62 53.85 -97.54
CA ILE A 66 78.11 54.85 -98.49
C ILE A 66 76.73 55.38 -98.09
N ILE A 67 75.83 54.48 -97.68
CA ILE A 67 74.46 54.80 -97.25
C ILE A 67 74.43 55.34 -95.80
N GLY A 68 75.48 55.08 -95.00
CA GLY A 68 75.52 55.42 -93.57
C GLY A 68 74.61 54.53 -92.71
N SER A 69 74.33 53.30 -93.16
CA SER A 69 73.55 52.30 -92.42
C SER A 69 74.38 51.51 -91.41
N CYS A 70 75.72 51.48 -91.54
CA CYS A 70 76.66 50.85 -90.59
C CYS A 70 76.32 51.15 -89.12
N ARG A 71 76.03 52.43 -88.80
CA ARG A 71 75.68 52.90 -87.44
C ARG A 71 74.44 52.24 -86.81
N LEU A 72 73.59 51.58 -87.59
CA LEU A 72 72.37 50.92 -87.10
C LEU A 72 72.60 49.44 -86.74
N LYS A 73 73.70 48.84 -87.22
CA LYS A 73 74.03 47.41 -87.08
C LYS A 73 74.17 46.99 -85.61
N GLU A 74 75.01 47.69 -84.84
CA GLU A 74 75.22 47.40 -83.41
C GLU A 74 73.98 47.67 -82.52
N PRO A 75 73.26 48.81 -82.66
CA PRO A 75 72.01 49.02 -81.91
C PRO A 75 70.96 47.94 -82.19
N ILE A 76 70.76 47.55 -83.45
CA ILE A 76 69.79 46.52 -83.83
C ILE A 76 70.19 45.16 -83.24
N GLN A 77 71.46 44.75 -83.36
CA GLN A 77 71.94 43.49 -82.77
C GLN A 77 71.86 43.48 -81.23
N THR A 78 72.03 44.63 -80.59
CA THR A 78 71.92 44.75 -79.13
C THR A 78 70.47 44.69 -78.67
N LEU A 79 69.55 45.35 -79.39
CA LEU A 79 68.12 45.27 -79.12
C LEU A 79 67.55 43.87 -79.43
N ALA A 80 67.98 43.22 -80.50
CA ALA A 80 67.58 41.85 -80.84
C ALA A 80 67.93 40.86 -79.71
N ARG A 81 69.20 40.83 -79.29
CA ARG A 81 69.65 40.02 -78.13
C ARG A 81 68.86 40.35 -76.85
N ARG A 82 68.50 41.62 -76.63
CA ARG A 82 67.71 42.01 -75.46
C ARG A 82 66.25 41.52 -75.55
N ILE A 83 65.65 41.54 -76.73
CA ILE A 83 64.31 41.01 -76.98
C ILE A 83 64.27 39.49 -76.79
N GLU A 84 65.28 38.76 -77.28
CA GLU A 84 65.42 37.31 -77.07
C GLU A 84 65.47 36.97 -75.58
N LEU A 85 66.36 37.60 -74.81
CA LEU A 85 66.47 37.40 -73.36
C LEU A 85 65.16 37.72 -72.60
N LEU A 86 64.46 38.79 -72.99
CA LEU A 86 63.17 39.15 -72.37
C LEU A 86 62.05 38.16 -72.74
N ASN A 87 62.07 37.59 -73.95
CA ASN A 87 61.13 36.56 -74.36
C ASN A 87 61.39 35.23 -73.64
N GLU A 88 62.65 34.85 -73.42
CA GLU A 88 63.02 33.68 -72.61
C GLU A 88 62.51 33.83 -71.16
N GLN A 89 62.80 34.96 -70.51
CA GLN A 89 62.29 35.26 -69.16
C GLN A 89 60.76 35.29 -69.08
N ARG A 90 60.09 35.79 -70.13
CA ARG A 90 58.62 35.75 -70.24
C ARG A 90 58.12 34.31 -70.39
N GLY A 91 58.81 33.47 -71.15
CA GLY A 91 58.51 32.05 -71.30
C GLY A 91 58.60 31.28 -69.99
N GLU A 92 59.70 31.44 -69.25
CA GLU A 92 59.88 30.83 -67.91
C GLU A 92 58.75 31.23 -66.96
N LYS A 93 58.48 32.55 -66.84
CA LYS A 93 57.41 33.07 -65.97
C LYS A 93 56.03 32.58 -66.38
N LEU A 94 55.72 32.54 -67.68
CA LEU A 94 54.44 32.03 -68.18
C LEU A 94 54.26 30.54 -67.87
N ASN A 95 55.32 29.74 -68.01
CA ASN A 95 55.28 28.31 -67.70
C ASN A 95 55.07 28.07 -66.20
N ARG A 96 55.72 28.86 -65.33
CA ARG A 96 55.50 28.82 -63.87
C ARG A 96 54.07 29.18 -63.48
N VAL A 97 53.49 30.23 -64.07
CA VAL A 97 52.09 30.62 -63.81
C VAL A 97 51.14 29.51 -64.25
N LYS A 98 51.33 28.95 -65.46
CA LYS A 98 50.51 27.83 -65.98
C LYS A 98 50.61 26.55 -65.14
N LEU A 99 51.73 26.29 -64.49
CA LEU A 99 51.87 25.16 -63.57
C LEU A 99 51.00 25.37 -62.32
N VAL A 100 51.15 26.51 -61.65
CA VAL A 100 50.37 26.86 -60.45
C VAL A 100 48.86 26.96 -60.76
N GLU A 101 48.50 27.45 -61.94
CA GLU A 101 47.10 27.48 -62.41
C GLU A 101 46.53 26.06 -62.55
N LYS A 102 47.28 25.11 -63.11
CA LYS A 102 46.87 23.70 -63.20
C LYS A 102 46.74 23.05 -61.81
N GLU A 103 47.69 23.29 -60.91
CA GLU A 103 47.63 22.77 -59.53
C GLU A 103 46.41 23.31 -58.78
N LYS A 104 46.15 24.63 -58.87
CA LYS A 104 44.95 25.27 -58.30
C LYS A 104 43.67 24.64 -58.85
N ASN A 105 43.56 24.49 -60.16
CA ASN A 105 42.36 23.94 -60.80
C ASN A 105 42.18 22.43 -60.50
N ALA A 106 43.26 21.68 -60.29
CA ALA A 106 43.20 20.30 -59.83
C ALA A 106 42.65 20.17 -58.39
N LEU A 107 43.02 21.11 -57.50
CA LEU A 107 42.53 21.16 -56.12
C LEU A 107 41.08 21.63 -55.99
N GLU A 108 40.56 22.36 -56.99
CA GLU A 108 39.20 22.92 -56.96
C GLU A 108 38.12 21.83 -56.85
N GLY A 109 38.32 20.66 -57.49
CA GLY A 109 37.40 19.53 -57.40
C GLY A 109 37.25 18.97 -55.99
N GLU A 110 38.36 18.67 -55.30
CA GLU A 110 38.34 18.16 -53.92
C GLU A 110 37.83 19.23 -52.94
N LYS A 111 38.21 20.50 -53.14
CA LYS A 111 37.68 21.62 -52.35
C LYS A 111 36.16 21.78 -52.52
N ASN A 112 35.61 21.55 -53.71
CA ASN A 112 34.16 21.61 -53.93
C ASN A 112 33.44 20.43 -53.26
N LYS A 113 33.96 19.20 -53.34
CA LYS A 113 33.43 18.04 -52.59
C LYS A 113 33.41 18.28 -51.08
N ALA A 114 34.47 18.87 -50.52
CA ALA A 114 34.54 19.20 -49.10
C ALA A 114 33.49 20.25 -48.70
N VAL A 115 33.24 21.25 -49.55
CA VAL A 115 32.18 22.25 -49.34
C VAL A 115 30.78 21.62 -49.45
N GLU A 116 30.55 20.73 -50.42
CA GLU A 116 29.29 19.97 -50.55
C GLU A 116 29.02 19.10 -49.31
N PHE A 117 30.04 18.40 -48.80
CA PHE A 117 29.94 17.63 -47.56
C PHE A 117 29.53 18.51 -46.36
N LEU A 118 30.20 19.66 -46.15
CA LEU A 118 29.88 20.58 -45.06
C LEU A 118 28.47 21.19 -45.21
N ASN A 119 28.03 21.47 -46.43
CA ASN A 119 26.66 21.92 -46.69
C ASN A 119 25.63 20.83 -46.34
N LEU A 120 25.90 19.57 -46.71
CA LEU A 120 25.04 18.43 -46.39
C LEU A 120 24.98 18.17 -44.88
N GLU A 121 26.11 18.23 -44.17
CA GLU A 121 26.12 18.15 -42.69
C GLU A 121 25.31 19.27 -42.04
N ASN A 122 25.44 20.50 -42.55
CA ASN A 122 24.68 21.66 -42.07
C ASN A 122 23.16 21.47 -42.31
N ASP A 123 22.75 20.95 -43.46
CA ASP A 123 21.34 20.66 -43.74
C ASP A 123 20.81 19.50 -42.86
N ILE A 124 21.59 18.43 -42.66
CA ILE A 124 21.28 17.39 -41.66
C ILE A 124 21.12 18.00 -40.27
N PHE A 125 21.98 18.95 -39.88
CA PHE A 125 21.90 19.64 -38.59
C PHE A 125 20.63 20.51 -38.48
N LYS A 126 20.25 21.25 -39.52
CA LYS A 126 18.97 21.99 -39.58
C LYS A 126 17.77 21.06 -39.43
N HIS A 127 17.76 19.92 -40.14
CA HIS A 127 16.70 18.93 -40.04
C HIS A 127 16.61 18.31 -38.64
N LYS A 128 17.75 17.94 -38.03
CA LYS A 128 17.80 17.47 -36.63
C LYS A 128 17.32 18.54 -35.64
N SER A 129 17.74 19.79 -35.80
CA SER A 129 17.29 20.92 -34.97
C SER A 129 15.76 21.09 -35.03
N ARG A 130 15.17 21.04 -36.25
CA ARG A 130 13.72 21.11 -36.43
C ARG A 130 12.99 19.90 -35.83
N LEU A 131 13.58 18.70 -35.90
CA LEU A 131 13.02 17.50 -35.25
C LEU A 131 13.05 17.62 -33.72
N TYR A 132 14.14 18.12 -33.13
CA TYR A 132 14.22 18.36 -31.70
C TYR A 132 13.25 19.45 -31.24
N GLN A 133 13.06 20.53 -32.01
CA GLN A 133 12.02 21.54 -31.75
C GLN A 133 10.61 20.93 -31.77
N TYR A 134 10.32 20.02 -32.70
CA TYR A 134 9.06 19.27 -32.72
C TYR A 134 8.89 18.43 -31.45
N TYR A 135 9.91 17.65 -31.04
CA TYR A 135 9.85 16.85 -29.81
C TYR A 135 9.67 17.72 -28.55
N VAL A 136 10.34 18.88 -28.46
CA VAL A 136 10.17 19.81 -27.34
C VAL A 136 8.73 20.36 -27.29
N HIS A 137 8.14 20.66 -28.44
CA HIS A 137 6.74 21.11 -28.54
C HIS A 137 5.74 20.02 -28.15
N ASP A 138 5.94 18.79 -28.66
CA ASP A 138 5.09 17.63 -28.39
C ASP A 138 5.11 17.24 -26.90
N LEU A 139 6.31 17.19 -26.30
CA LEU A 139 6.48 17.01 -24.86
C LEU A 139 5.83 18.15 -24.06
N HIS A 140 5.95 19.41 -24.49
CA HIS A 140 5.25 20.53 -23.85
C HIS A 140 3.73 20.35 -23.86
N LYS A 141 3.17 19.90 -24.98
CA LYS A 141 1.73 19.62 -25.10
C LYS A 141 1.30 18.56 -24.09
N HIS A 142 2.05 17.46 -23.97
CA HIS A 142 1.78 16.44 -22.95
C HIS A 142 1.95 16.92 -21.51
N VAL A 143 2.92 17.79 -21.22
CA VAL A 143 3.04 18.43 -19.90
C VAL A 143 1.82 19.30 -19.59
N VAL A 144 1.34 20.09 -20.56
CA VAL A 144 0.12 20.91 -20.39
C VAL A 144 -1.13 20.03 -20.18
N GLU A 145 -1.29 18.95 -20.95
CA GLU A 145 -2.37 17.98 -20.77
C GLU A 145 -2.34 17.34 -19.37
N LYS A 146 -1.16 16.96 -18.88
CA LYS A 146 -1.00 16.37 -17.54
C LYS A 146 -1.18 17.36 -16.40
N GLU A 147 -0.76 18.61 -16.57
CA GLU A 147 -0.99 19.66 -15.57
C GLU A 147 -2.50 20.02 -15.50
N GLN A 148 -3.23 19.97 -16.62
CA GLN A 148 -4.70 20.08 -16.62
C GLN A 148 -5.38 18.90 -15.92
N GLU A 149 -4.91 17.67 -16.14
CA GLU A 149 -5.44 16.47 -15.46
C GLU A 149 -5.20 16.55 -13.93
N LYS A 150 -3.98 16.92 -13.52
CA LYS A 150 -3.64 17.21 -12.12
C LYS A 150 -4.52 18.31 -11.52
N GLN A 151 -4.78 19.39 -12.26
CA GLN A 151 -5.65 20.47 -11.79
C GLN A 151 -7.08 19.99 -11.57
N LYS A 152 -7.64 19.17 -12.47
CA LYS A 152 -8.96 18.53 -12.26
C LYS A 152 -8.97 17.65 -11.02
N ILE A 153 -7.97 16.79 -10.84
CA ILE A 153 -7.87 15.93 -9.64
C ILE A 153 -7.78 16.77 -8.36
N LEU A 154 -7.04 17.87 -8.37
CA LEU A 154 -6.98 18.82 -7.25
C LEU A 154 -8.36 19.45 -6.98
N ASP A 155 -9.07 19.87 -8.02
CA ASP A 155 -10.40 20.46 -7.91
C ASP A 155 -11.44 19.45 -7.39
N ASP A 156 -11.47 18.23 -7.91
CA ASP A 156 -12.32 17.13 -7.43
C ASP A 156 -11.99 16.74 -5.97
N THR A 157 -10.72 16.84 -5.58
CA THR A 157 -10.23 16.51 -4.23
C THR A 157 -10.48 17.62 -3.20
N LYS A 158 -10.82 18.86 -3.60
CA LYS A 158 -11.04 19.98 -2.66
C LYS A 158 -12.12 19.71 -1.61
N GLU A 159 -13.17 18.97 -1.96
CA GLU A 159 -14.26 18.65 -1.02
C GLU A 159 -13.94 17.47 -0.09
N LEU A 160 -12.96 16.61 -0.44
CA LEU A 160 -12.59 15.46 0.38
C LEU A 160 -12.04 15.82 1.77
N PRO A 161 -11.13 16.79 1.97
CA PRO A 161 -10.67 17.15 3.31
C PRO A 161 -11.80 17.72 4.17
N GLU A 162 -12.76 18.47 3.61
CA GLU A 162 -13.93 18.94 4.36
C GLU A 162 -14.84 17.78 4.78
N LYS A 163 -15.11 16.83 3.88
CA LYS A 163 -15.91 15.63 4.17
C LYS A 163 -15.21 14.75 5.22
N THR A 164 -13.89 14.61 5.12
CA THR A 164 -13.07 13.85 6.07
C THR A 164 -13.07 14.52 7.45
N ALA A 165 -12.97 15.85 7.51
CA ALA A 165 -13.06 16.59 8.78
C ALA A 165 -14.44 16.45 9.44
N LYS A 166 -15.53 16.51 8.66
CA LYS A 166 -16.90 16.27 9.15
C LYS A 166 -17.05 14.84 9.70
N ILE A 167 -16.62 13.82 8.94
CA ILE A 167 -16.66 12.41 9.37
C ILE A 167 -15.80 12.18 10.61
N ALA A 168 -14.63 12.80 10.71
CA ALA A 168 -13.77 12.70 11.90
C ALA A 168 -14.47 13.28 13.15
N GLN A 169 -15.18 14.40 12.99
CA GLN A 169 -15.93 15.02 14.09
C GLN A 169 -17.22 14.24 14.45
N GLU A 170 -17.89 13.65 13.47
CA GLU A 170 -18.99 12.69 13.71
C GLU A 170 -18.51 11.44 14.45
N MET A 171 -17.34 10.90 14.09
CA MET A 171 -16.69 9.78 14.79
C MET A 171 -16.28 10.14 16.22
N GLU A 172 -15.75 11.34 16.45
CA GLU A 172 -15.44 11.85 17.80
C GLU A 172 -16.72 11.90 18.66
N ASN A 173 -17.79 12.48 18.13
CA ASN A 173 -19.10 12.56 18.80
C ASN A 173 -19.68 11.16 19.08
N LEU A 174 -19.70 10.27 18.08
CA LEU A 174 -20.24 8.92 18.23
C LEU A 174 -19.43 8.10 19.25
N ASN A 175 -18.11 8.25 19.31
CA ASN A 175 -17.28 7.61 20.35
C ASN A 175 -17.59 8.15 21.76
N GLN A 176 -17.93 9.44 21.90
CA GLN A 176 -18.36 10.00 23.18
C GLN A 176 -19.75 9.46 23.58
N GLU A 177 -20.68 9.35 22.64
CA GLU A 177 -21.98 8.71 22.86
C GLU A 177 -21.84 7.24 23.25
N LEU A 178 -20.99 6.47 22.55
CA LEU A 178 -20.73 5.06 22.83
C LEU A 178 -20.18 4.88 24.25
N LYS A 179 -19.17 5.68 24.66
CA LYS A 179 -18.67 5.71 26.06
C LYS A 179 -19.76 6.06 27.08
N ASN A 180 -20.72 6.90 26.73
CA ASN A 180 -21.84 7.23 27.61
C ASN A 180 -22.89 6.12 27.68
N VAL A 181 -23.11 5.37 26.59
CA VAL A 181 -23.94 4.16 26.56
C VAL A 181 -23.28 3.03 27.36
N GLU A 182 -21.97 2.80 27.20
CA GLU A 182 -21.21 1.83 28.00
C GLU A 182 -21.28 2.11 29.51
N LYS A 183 -21.18 3.39 29.92
CA LYS A 183 -21.38 3.77 31.33
C LYS A 183 -22.78 3.38 31.82
N LYS A 184 -23.83 3.76 31.09
CA LYS A 184 -25.22 3.41 31.42
C LYS A 184 -25.45 1.90 31.43
N GLN A 185 -24.87 1.17 30.49
CA GLN A 185 -24.94 -0.29 30.43
C GLN A 185 -24.24 -0.93 31.65
N ASN A 186 -23.09 -0.42 32.07
CA ASN A 186 -22.40 -0.87 33.27
C ASN A 186 -23.19 -0.55 34.56
N GLU A 187 -23.86 0.61 34.63
CA GLU A 187 -24.78 0.95 35.74
C GLU A 187 -25.98 0.00 35.78
N ILE A 188 -26.60 -0.26 34.62
CA ILE A 188 -27.73 -1.21 34.49
C ILE A 188 -27.28 -2.64 34.84
N ASN A 189 -26.09 -3.08 34.40
CA ASN A 189 -25.55 -4.40 34.73
C ASN A 189 -25.33 -4.55 36.24
N LYS A 190 -24.70 -3.57 36.91
CA LYS A 190 -24.56 -3.56 38.37
C LYS A 190 -25.91 -3.60 39.08
N TYR A 191 -26.90 -2.87 38.56
CA TYR A 191 -28.26 -2.91 39.09
C TYR A 191 -28.91 -4.30 38.90
N ILE A 192 -28.76 -4.92 37.73
CA ILE A 192 -29.26 -6.27 37.44
C ILE A 192 -28.59 -7.31 38.35
N GLU A 193 -27.27 -7.24 38.57
CA GLU A 193 -26.57 -8.13 39.50
C GLU A 193 -27.08 -7.94 40.93
N THR A 194 -27.18 -6.69 41.41
CA THR A 194 -27.74 -6.38 42.74
C THR A 194 -29.18 -6.90 42.89
N GLN A 195 -30.01 -6.83 41.84
CA GLN A 195 -31.37 -7.36 41.87
C GLN A 195 -31.42 -8.90 41.75
N LYS A 196 -30.49 -9.53 41.02
CA LYS A 196 -30.33 -10.99 41.00
C LYS A 196 -29.90 -11.52 42.36
N GLU A 197 -28.97 -10.87 43.05
CA GLU A 197 -28.57 -11.22 44.41
C GLU A 197 -29.72 -11.08 45.41
N LYS A 198 -30.50 -10.00 45.32
CA LYS A 198 -31.72 -9.84 46.13
C LYS A 198 -32.76 -10.92 45.80
N PHE A 199 -32.93 -11.26 44.53
CA PHE A 199 -33.85 -12.31 44.10
C PHE A 199 -33.42 -13.68 44.62
N THR A 200 -32.14 -14.06 44.52
CA THR A 200 -31.66 -15.35 45.06
C THR A 200 -31.73 -15.40 46.58
N GLN A 201 -31.51 -14.30 47.29
CA GLN A 201 -31.75 -14.20 48.73
C GLN A 201 -33.24 -14.40 49.09
N LEU A 202 -34.16 -13.78 48.33
CA LEU A 202 -35.61 -13.93 48.53
C LEU A 202 -36.10 -15.34 48.16
N ASP A 203 -35.55 -15.96 47.13
CA ASP A 203 -35.89 -17.33 46.70
C ASP A 203 -35.38 -18.36 47.73
N LEU A 204 -34.17 -18.17 48.27
CA LEU A 204 -33.68 -18.92 49.43
C LEU A 204 -34.63 -18.78 50.65
N GLN A 205 -35.14 -17.59 50.92
CA GLN A 205 -36.12 -17.36 51.98
C GLN A 205 -37.48 -18.01 51.69
N ASP A 206 -38.00 -17.97 50.45
CA ASP A 206 -39.25 -18.66 50.10
C ASP A 206 -39.10 -20.18 50.21
N VAL A 207 -37.97 -20.75 49.79
CA VAL A 207 -37.65 -22.18 49.98
C VAL A 207 -37.60 -22.54 51.47
N GLU A 208 -36.90 -21.74 52.30
CA GLU A 208 -36.83 -21.99 53.75
C GLU A 208 -38.22 -21.88 54.42
N VAL A 209 -39.03 -20.89 54.02
CA VAL A 209 -40.40 -20.71 54.50
C VAL A 209 -41.31 -21.85 54.01
N ARG A 210 -41.19 -22.32 52.76
CA ARG A 210 -41.92 -23.49 52.25
C ARG A 210 -41.58 -24.75 53.02
N GLU A 211 -40.32 -25.02 53.32
CA GLU A 211 -39.93 -26.18 54.12
C GLU A 211 -40.41 -26.05 55.57
N LYS A 212 -40.34 -24.86 56.19
CA LYS A 212 -40.97 -24.59 57.50
C LYS A 212 -42.49 -24.82 57.47
N ILE A 213 -43.18 -24.45 56.38
CA ILE A 213 -44.62 -24.68 56.18
C ILE A 213 -44.92 -26.17 55.95
N LYS A 214 -44.16 -26.89 55.13
CA LYS A 214 -44.31 -28.34 54.93
C LYS A 214 -44.12 -29.08 56.25
N HIS A 215 -43.05 -28.77 56.99
CA HIS A 215 -42.74 -29.38 58.28
C HIS A 215 -43.78 -29.03 59.37
N SER A 216 -44.34 -27.81 59.35
CA SER A 216 -45.47 -27.46 60.23
C SER A 216 -46.76 -28.17 59.82
N LYS A 217 -47.05 -28.31 58.52
CA LYS A 217 -48.22 -29.07 58.02
C LYS A 217 -48.10 -30.56 58.34
N SER A 218 -46.92 -31.17 58.24
CA SER A 218 -46.71 -32.57 58.60
C SER A 218 -46.83 -32.76 60.12
N LYS A 219 -46.22 -31.90 60.94
CA LYS A 219 -46.44 -31.89 62.41
C LYS A 219 -47.91 -31.75 62.78
N ASN A 220 -48.64 -30.81 62.16
CA ASN A 220 -50.06 -30.60 62.42
C ASN A 220 -50.90 -31.84 62.03
N LYS A 221 -50.61 -32.48 60.89
CA LYS A 221 -51.27 -33.73 60.48
C LYS A 221 -50.99 -34.90 61.43
N THR A 222 -49.79 -34.96 62.03
CA THR A 222 -49.45 -35.95 63.07
C THR A 222 -50.18 -35.64 64.39
N LEU A 223 -50.24 -34.37 64.79
CA LEU A 223 -50.99 -33.92 65.97
C LEU A 223 -52.49 -34.19 65.82
N GLN A 224 -53.09 -33.95 64.65
CA GLN A 224 -54.50 -34.29 64.38
C GLN A 224 -54.77 -35.80 64.52
N LYS A 225 -53.89 -36.66 63.97
CA LYS A 225 -54.00 -38.12 64.15
C LYS A 225 -53.87 -38.55 65.62
N GLN A 226 -53.03 -37.87 66.39
CA GLN A 226 -52.91 -38.10 67.83
C GLN A 226 -54.19 -37.68 68.56
N LEU A 227 -54.76 -36.53 68.20
CA LEU A 227 -56.01 -35.98 68.76
C LEU A 227 -57.22 -36.87 68.42
N GLU A 228 -57.29 -37.47 67.23
CA GLU A 228 -58.27 -38.51 66.91
C GLU A 228 -58.09 -39.78 67.76
N LYS A 229 -56.85 -40.23 67.97
CA LYS A 229 -56.55 -41.38 68.84
C LYS A 229 -56.99 -41.13 70.27
N ASP A 230 -56.70 -39.96 70.81
CA ASP A 230 -57.03 -39.62 72.19
C ASP A 230 -58.53 -39.29 72.35
N ARG A 231 -59.22 -38.77 71.31
CA ARG A 231 -60.69 -38.75 71.25
C ARG A 231 -61.30 -40.15 71.33
N LYS A 232 -60.80 -41.12 70.56
CA LYS A 232 -61.33 -42.51 70.59
C LYS A 232 -61.17 -43.14 71.98
N LYS A 233 -60.03 -42.95 72.64
CA LYS A 233 -59.84 -43.39 74.05
C LYS A 233 -60.81 -42.70 75.01
N LEU A 234 -61.12 -41.42 74.78
CA LEU A 234 -62.04 -40.66 75.63
C LEU A 234 -63.50 -41.09 75.43
N GLU A 235 -63.86 -41.52 74.21
CA GLU A 235 -65.13 -42.19 73.89
C GLU A 235 -65.23 -43.57 74.59
N GLU A 236 -64.17 -44.38 74.54
CA GLU A 236 -64.09 -45.67 75.24
C GLU A 236 -64.28 -45.50 76.76
N VAL A 237 -63.54 -44.57 77.39
CA VAL A 237 -63.68 -44.28 78.84
C VAL A 237 -65.07 -43.74 79.21
N ARG A 238 -65.74 -43.01 78.31
CA ARG A 238 -67.12 -42.54 78.50
C ARG A 238 -68.18 -43.64 78.46
N SER A 239 -67.89 -44.82 77.90
CA SER A 239 -68.83 -45.95 77.87
C SER A 239 -68.86 -46.77 79.17
N VAL A 240 -67.84 -46.64 80.02
CA VAL A 240 -67.67 -47.43 81.25
C VAL A 240 -68.75 -47.14 82.32
N PRO A 241 -69.21 -45.90 82.56
CA PRO A 241 -70.28 -45.63 83.53
C PRO A 241 -71.62 -46.24 83.11
N ALA A 242 -72.02 -46.10 81.84
CA ALA A 242 -73.30 -46.58 81.31
C ALA A 242 -73.44 -48.10 81.39
N ASN A 243 -72.35 -48.85 81.18
CA ASN A 243 -72.34 -50.30 81.35
C ASN A 243 -72.38 -50.73 82.84
N SER A 244 -71.99 -49.86 83.76
CA SER A 244 -71.97 -50.12 85.20
C SER A 244 -73.35 -49.90 85.84
N GLU A 245 -74.12 -48.90 85.40
CA GLU A 245 -75.50 -48.66 85.90
C GLU A 245 -76.46 -49.79 85.50
N ASN A 246 -76.38 -50.28 84.26
CA ASN A 246 -77.23 -51.39 83.79
C ASN A 246 -77.02 -52.69 84.58
N ALA A 247 -75.78 -52.99 84.99
CA ALA A 247 -75.48 -54.17 85.81
C ALA A 247 -76.08 -54.07 87.23
N ILE A 248 -76.15 -52.85 87.80
CA ILE A 248 -76.73 -52.59 89.12
C ILE A 248 -78.26 -52.74 89.09
N THR A 249 -78.92 -52.26 88.02
CA THR A 249 -80.39 -52.38 87.89
C THR A 249 -80.85 -53.83 87.71
N GLU A 250 -80.14 -54.66 86.93
CA GLU A 250 -80.42 -56.09 86.82
C GLU A 250 -80.24 -56.84 88.16
N ALA A 251 -79.15 -56.56 88.89
CA ALA A 251 -78.89 -57.21 90.18
C ALA A 251 -79.95 -56.86 91.24
N THR A 252 -80.43 -55.61 91.24
CA THR A 252 -81.46 -55.15 92.19
C THR A 252 -82.83 -55.77 91.86
N SER A 253 -83.20 -55.83 90.57
CA SER A 253 -84.45 -56.48 90.13
C SER A 253 -84.50 -57.98 90.46
N ARG A 254 -83.38 -58.70 90.32
CA ARG A 254 -83.26 -60.11 90.74
C ARG A 254 -83.44 -60.31 92.26
N LYS A 255 -83.02 -59.34 93.08
CA LYS A 255 -83.18 -59.42 94.54
C LYS A 255 -84.65 -59.33 94.96
N ASP A 256 -85.37 -58.34 94.45
CA ASP A 256 -86.79 -58.11 94.76
C ASP A 256 -87.70 -59.26 94.29
N GLY A 257 -87.32 -59.97 93.21
CA GLY A 257 -88.01 -61.19 92.77
C GLY A 257 -87.88 -62.34 93.76
N LEU A 258 -86.66 -62.62 94.23
CA LEU A 258 -86.38 -63.71 95.16
C LEU A 258 -86.93 -63.47 96.58
N GLU A 259 -86.97 -62.21 97.05
CA GLU A 259 -87.64 -61.89 98.33
C GLU A 259 -89.16 -62.15 98.26
N LYS A 260 -89.82 -61.92 97.11
CA LYS A 260 -91.27 -62.19 96.92
C LYS A 260 -91.62 -63.67 96.76
N GLU A 261 -90.73 -64.47 96.17
CA GLU A 261 -90.91 -65.94 96.16
C GLU A 261 -90.69 -66.53 97.56
N LYS A 262 -89.69 -66.02 98.30
CA LYS A 262 -89.44 -66.44 99.69
C LYS A 262 -90.65 -66.21 100.59
N THR A 263 -91.28 -65.03 100.57
CA THR A 263 -92.47 -64.78 101.40
C THR A 263 -93.65 -65.67 101.03
N LYS A 264 -93.84 -66.00 99.74
CA LYS A 264 -94.91 -66.89 99.29
C LYS A 264 -94.72 -68.35 99.73
N GLU A 265 -93.49 -68.85 99.73
CA GLU A 265 -93.22 -70.20 100.26
C GLU A 265 -93.22 -70.23 101.79
N GLU A 266 -92.84 -69.15 102.49
CA GLU A 266 -92.98 -69.06 103.95
C GLU A 266 -94.45 -68.99 104.42
N GLU A 267 -95.37 -68.39 103.63
CA GLU A 267 -96.81 -68.44 103.90
C GLU A 267 -97.40 -69.83 103.63
N LYS A 268 -97.08 -70.48 102.50
CA LYS A 268 -97.50 -71.86 102.23
C LYS A 268 -96.98 -72.85 103.27
N LEU A 269 -95.73 -72.68 103.73
CA LEU A 269 -95.15 -73.52 104.77
C LEU A 269 -95.88 -73.36 106.12
N LYS A 270 -96.47 -72.18 106.40
CA LYS A 270 -97.35 -71.99 107.56
C LYS A 270 -98.69 -72.70 107.37
N GLU A 271 -99.40 -72.53 106.26
CA GLU A 271 -100.67 -73.26 106.01
C GLU A 271 -100.47 -74.79 106.07
N VAL A 272 -99.36 -75.30 105.51
CA VAL A 272 -99.05 -76.73 105.53
C VAL A 272 -98.61 -77.21 106.92
N MET A 273 -97.92 -76.38 107.73
CA MET A 273 -97.61 -76.74 109.12
C MET A 273 -98.78 -76.57 110.10
N GLU A 274 -99.77 -75.75 109.79
CA GLU A 274 -100.98 -75.61 110.60
C GLU A 274 -101.96 -76.76 110.32
N SER A 275 -102.13 -77.17 109.06
CA SER A 275 -102.88 -78.40 108.70
C SER A 275 -102.22 -79.69 109.20
N LEU A 276 -100.88 -79.80 109.20
CA LEU A 276 -100.19 -80.95 109.81
C LEU A 276 -100.35 -81.05 111.34
N LYS A 277 -100.76 -79.98 112.03
CA LYS A 277 -100.76 -79.92 113.50
C LYS A 277 -102.03 -80.44 114.16
N GLU A 278 -103.18 -80.37 113.48
CA GLU A 278 -104.44 -80.90 114.03
C GLU A 278 -104.52 -82.43 113.88
N GLU A 279 -104.13 -82.99 112.73
CA GLU A 279 -104.21 -84.45 112.52
C GLU A 279 -103.12 -85.27 113.25
N THR A 280 -101.99 -84.66 113.65
CA THR A 280 -100.90 -85.39 114.35
C THR A 280 -101.05 -85.46 115.87
N SER A 281 -102.06 -84.83 116.48
CA SER A 281 -102.24 -84.87 117.94
C SER A 281 -102.92 -86.15 118.47
N GLY A 282 -103.69 -86.85 117.64
CA GLY A 282 -104.46 -88.02 118.07
C GLY A 282 -103.70 -89.36 118.11
N LEU A 283 -102.65 -89.53 117.30
CA LEU A 283 -102.08 -90.86 116.98
C LEU A 283 -100.73 -91.19 117.63
N GLN A 284 -100.21 -90.35 118.53
CA GLN A 284 -99.03 -90.70 119.33
C GLN A 284 -99.40 -91.24 120.73
N GLN A 285 -100.58 -90.91 121.28
CA GLN A 285 -100.99 -91.34 122.63
C GLN A 285 -101.10 -92.87 122.81
N ASP A 286 -101.31 -93.64 121.74
CA ASP A 286 -101.34 -95.12 121.79
C ASP A 286 -100.01 -95.80 121.41
N LYS A 287 -99.07 -95.07 120.78
CA LYS A 287 -97.74 -95.64 120.49
C LYS A 287 -96.77 -95.47 121.65
N GLU A 288 -96.97 -94.50 122.55
CA GLU A 288 -96.26 -94.48 123.84
C GLU A 288 -96.71 -95.58 124.81
N THR A 289 -97.90 -96.19 124.60
CA THR A 289 -98.26 -97.48 125.24
C THR A 289 -97.40 -98.65 124.72
N LYS A 290 -96.83 -98.50 123.52
CA LYS A 290 -95.97 -99.48 122.82
C LYS A 290 -94.48 -99.16 122.80
N GLU A 291 -94.10 -97.98 123.25
CA GLU A 291 -93.02 -97.97 124.21
C GLU A 291 -93.48 -98.77 125.45
N LYS A 292 -94.44 -98.38 126.29
CA LYS A 292 -94.66 -98.93 127.67
C LYS A 292 -94.40 -100.42 127.98
N GLU A 293 -94.88 -101.44 127.26
CA GLU A 293 -94.47 -102.85 127.57
C GLU A 293 -93.05 -103.22 127.10
N LEU A 294 -92.51 -102.46 126.14
CA LEU A 294 -91.16 -102.46 125.58
C LEU A 294 -90.32 -101.26 126.11
N MET A 295 -90.77 -100.58 127.18
CA MET A 295 -90.23 -99.35 127.79
C MET A 295 -90.29 -99.40 129.31
N GLU A 296 -91.06 -100.31 129.91
CA GLU A 296 -91.00 -100.63 131.35
C GLU A 296 -89.61 -101.12 131.79
N LEU A 297 -88.77 -101.49 130.83
CA LEU A 297 -87.55 -102.25 131.08
C LEU A 297 -86.53 -102.08 129.92
N SER A 298 -86.97 -101.44 128.82
CA SER A 298 -86.89 -101.92 127.42
C SER A 298 -86.45 -103.39 127.24
N LYS A 299 -87.04 -104.24 128.10
CA LYS A 299 -86.66 -105.61 128.51
C LYS A 299 -85.15 -105.94 128.55
N ALA A 300 -84.44 -105.21 129.43
CA ALA A 300 -83.33 -105.65 130.29
C ALA A 300 -81.87 -105.30 129.90
N VAL A 301 -81.62 -104.33 129.00
CA VAL A 301 -80.23 -103.94 128.64
C VAL A 301 -79.72 -102.68 129.36
N ASN A 302 -80.61 -101.77 129.80
CA ASN A 302 -80.19 -100.46 130.35
C ASN A 302 -80.36 -100.24 131.85
N GLU A 303 -80.98 -101.13 132.63
CA GLU A 303 -80.95 -101.03 134.11
C GLU A 303 -79.57 -101.31 134.73
N THR A 304 -78.53 -101.41 133.90
CA THR A 304 -77.14 -101.49 134.32
C THR A 304 -76.18 -100.54 133.60
N ARG A 305 -76.21 -100.36 132.27
CA ARG A 305 -74.94 -100.05 131.55
C ARG A 305 -74.80 -98.84 130.61
N SER A 306 -75.76 -98.46 129.75
CA SER A 306 -75.49 -97.44 128.71
C SER A 306 -75.63 -95.98 129.20
N CYS A 307 -75.30 -95.75 130.47
CA CYS A 307 -75.37 -94.48 131.16
C CYS A 307 -74.26 -93.51 130.75
N ALA A 308 -74.66 -92.39 130.15
CA ALA A 308 -74.23 -91.05 130.55
C ALA A 308 -75.48 -90.16 130.58
#